data_AF-A0A1F2F8B7-F1
#
_entry.id   AF-A0A1F2F8B7-F1
#
_cell.length_a   1.000
_cell.length_b   1.000
_cell.length_c   1.000
_cell.angle_alpha   90.00
_cell.angle_beta   90.00
_cell.angle_gamma   90.00
#
_symmetry.space_group_name_H-M   'P 1'
#
loop_
_entity.id
_entity.type
_entity.pdbx_description
1 polymer ?
#
loop_
_entity_poly.entity_id
_entity_poly.type
_entity_poly.pdbx_seq_one_letter_code
_entity_poly.pdbx_strand_id
1 'polypeptide(L)'
;MTATISDRNRTARVADLVEEREAAADSFRDRQEWVTRAKCRDIDPDELFVRGAAQRQAAVICRHCPVVLQCRADALDNRVEFGVWGGLTERQRRAMLREHPEVTSWADYYAAQIAAQRVAQKARRA
;
A
#
# COMPACT_ATOMS: atom_id res chain seq x y z
N MET A 1 -9.33 15.20 38.71
CA MET A 1 -8.93 13.91 38.09
C MET A 1 -7.76 14.18 37.17
N THR A 2 -6.53 13.97 37.64
CA THR A 2 -5.29 14.27 36.92
C THR A 2 -4.78 13.02 36.21
N ALA A 3 -4.74 13.02 34.88
CA ALA A 3 -4.16 11.93 34.11
C ALA A 3 -2.67 11.75 34.48
N THR A 4 -2.25 10.50 34.71
CA THR A 4 -0.86 10.16 35.02
C THR A 4 0.05 10.44 33.81
N ILE A 5 1.37 10.58 34.02
CA ILE A 5 2.34 10.77 32.92
C ILE A 5 2.28 9.58 31.95
N SER A 6 2.06 8.36 32.46
CA SER A 6 1.87 7.15 31.65
C SER A 6 0.61 7.23 30.77
N ASP A 7 -0.51 7.73 31.30
CA ASP A 7 -1.74 7.91 30.52
C ASP A 7 -1.57 8.98 29.44
N ARG A 8 -0.92 10.11 29.75
CA ARG A 8 -0.62 11.15 28.76
C ARG A 8 0.26 10.62 27.63
N ASN A 9 1.27 9.81 27.95
CA ASN A 9 2.17 9.23 26.96
C ASN A 9 1.46 8.18 26.09
N ARG A 10 0.49 7.45 26.65
CA ARG A 10 -0.37 6.52 25.89
C ARG A 10 -1.32 7.27 24.95
N THR A 11 -1.96 8.33 25.42
CA THR A 11 -2.87 9.15 24.61
C THR A 11 -2.14 9.84 23.46
N ALA A 12 -0.94 10.40 23.71
CA ALA A 12 -0.12 11.02 22.67
C ALA A 12 0.25 10.01 21.56
N ARG A 13 0.69 8.79 21.93
CA ARG A 13 0.99 7.73 20.96
C ARG A 13 -0.21 7.29 20.13
N VAL A 14 -1.41 7.28 20.72
CA VAL A 14 -2.65 6.96 19.99
C VAL A 14 -2.99 8.07 18.99
N ALA A 15 -2.84 9.34 19.39
CA ALA A 15 -3.07 10.48 18.49
C ALA A 15 -2.12 10.46 17.29
N ASP A 16 -0.82 10.23 17.51
CA ASP A 16 0.18 10.12 16.45
C ASP A 16 -0.14 8.98 15.45
N LEU A 17 -0.62 7.84 15.94
CA LEU A 17 -1.02 6.71 15.10
C LEU A 17 -2.26 7.03 14.27
N VAL A 18 -3.22 7.76 14.81
CA VAL A 18 -4.43 8.16 14.07
C VAL A 18 -4.06 9.13 12.96
N GLU A 19 -3.27 10.17 13.27
CA GLU A 19 -2.83 11.17 12.29
C GLU A 19 -2.02 10.52 11.15
N GLU A 20 -1.05 9.67 11.47
CA GLU A 20 -0.26 8.99 10.44
C GLU A 20 -1.09 8.01 9.61
N ARG A 21 -2.13 7.39 10.18
CA ARG A 21 -3.04 6.52 9.44
C ARG A 21 -3.89 7.29 8.46
N GLU A 22 -4.43 8.44 8.87
CA GLU A 22 -5.23 9.29 8.01
C GLU A 22 -4.38 9.83 6.85
N ALA A 23 -3.19 10.36 7.14
CA ALA A 23 -2.25 10.83 6.13
C ALA A 23 -1.79 9.70 5.19
N ALA A 24 -1.55 8.49 5.73
CA ALA A 24 -1.22 7.34 4.90
C ALA A 24 -2.40 6.95 4.00
N ALA A 25 -3.62 6.83 4.53
CA ALA A 25 -4.81 6.46 3.77
C ALA A 25 -5.12 7.47 2.67
N ASP A 26 -4.92 8.76 2.91
CA ASP A 26 -5.11 9.80 1.90
C ASP A 26 -4.18 9.62 0.70
N SER A 27 -2.93 9.21 0.95
CA SER A 27 -1.97 8.91 -0.12
C SER A 27 -2.36 7.71 -1.00
N PHE A 28 -3.31 6.86 -0.59
CA PHE A 28 -3.91 5.81 -1.42
C PHE A 28 -5.13 6.31 -2.18
N ARG A 29 -5.92 7.22 -1.57
CA ARG A 29 -7.14 7.77 -2.17
C ARG A 29 -6.86 8.76 -3.30
N ASP A 30 -5.78 9.54 -3.22
CA ASP A 30 -5.40 10.45 -4.30
C ASP A 30 -4.74 9.70 -5.47
N ARG A 31 -5.59 8.98 -6.21
CA ARG A 31 -5.18 8.20 -7.38
C ARG A 31 -4.55 9.05 -8.47
N GLN A 32 -5.03 10.27 -8.67
CA GLN A 32 -4.49 11.15 -9.69
C GLN A 32 -3.05 11.54 -9.33
N GLU A 33 -2.76 11.80 -8.07
CA GLU A 33 -1.40 12.11 -7.64
C GLU A 33 -0.48 10.89 -7.68
N TRP A 34 -0.83 9.75 -7.07
CA TRP A 34 0.13 8.64 -6.97
C TRP A 34 0.41 7.98 -8.32
N VAL A 35 -0.55 7.95 -9.26
CA VAL A 35 -0.32 7.39 -10.60
C VAL A 35 0.76 8.18 -11.36
N THR A 36 0.84 9.50 -11.17
CA THR A 36 1.86 10.32 -11.84
C THR A 36 3.30 9.97 -11.43
N ARG A 37 3.47 9.30 -10.29
CA ARG A 37 4.76 8.85 -9.75
C ARG A 37 5.09 7.40 -10.11
N ALA A 38 4.24 6.72 -10.89
CA ALA A 38 4.46 5.34 -11.29
C ALA A 38 5.60 5.21 -12.31
N LYS A 39 6.60 4.37 -12.01
CA LYS A 39 7.76 4.14 -12.91
C LYS A 39 7.38 3.54 -14.26
N CYS A 40 6.30 2.74 -14.29
CA CYS A 40 5.86 2.06 -15.51
C CYS A 40 5.02 2.94 -16.44
N ARG A 41 4.75 4.21 -16.07
CA ARG A 41 3.93 5.12 -16.86
C ARG A 41 4.51 5.40 -18.25
N ASP A 42 5.84 5.38 -18.37
CA ASP A 42 6.56 5.72 -19.59
C ASP A 42 7.04 4.46 -20.36
N ILE A 43 6.49 3.28 -20.03
CA ILE A 43 6.76 1.99 -20.67
C ILE A 43 5.55 1.61 -21.56
N ASP A 44 5.78 0.82 -22.61
CA ASP A 44 4.71 0.25 -23.41
C ASP A 44 3.73 -0.54 -22.52
N PRO A 45 2.42 -0.19 -22.51
CA PRO A 45 1.43 -0.90 -21.73
C PRO A 45 1.44 -2.42 -21.95
N ASP A 46 1.71 -2.89 -23.16
CA ASP A 46 1.69 -4.32 -23.48
C ASP A 46 2.72 -5.13 -22.68
N GLU A 47 3.80 -4.50 -22.21
CA GLU A 47 4.78 -5.14 -21.32
C GLU A 47 4.16 -5.53 -19.96
N LEU A 48 3.12 -4.84 -19.50
CA LEU A 48 2.43 -5.13 -18.24
C LEU A 48 1.28 -6.13 -18.40
N PHE A 49 0.75 -6.31 -19.62
CA PHE A 49 -0.39 -7.18 -19.90
C PHE A 49 0.00 -8.53 -20.54
N VAL A 50 1.26 -8.93 -20.38
CA VAL A 50 1.77 -10.25 -20.77
C VAL A 50 1.09 -11.40 -20.01
N ARG A 51 1.17 -12.63 -20.54
CA ARG A 51 0.52 -13.83 -19.97
C ARG A 51 1.51 -14.82 -19.37
N GLY A 52 1.01 -15.67 -18.47
CA GLY A 52 1.75 -16.82 -17.95
C GLY A 52 3.06 -16.45 -17.24
N ALA A 53 4.14 -17.16 -17.56
CA ALA A 53 5.43 -16.96 -16.90
C ALA A 53 6.04 -15.58 -17.14
N ALA A 54 5.73 -14.92 -18.26
CA ALA A 54 6.24 -13.60 -18.61
C ALA A 54 5.83 -12.51 -17.58
N GLN A 55 4.72 -12.71 -16.87
CA GLN A 55 4.29 -11.78 -15.80
C GLN A 55 5.32 -11.66 -14.68
N ARG A 56 6.17 -12.68 -14.45
CA ARG A 56 7.23 -12.60 -13.44
C ARG A 56 8.32 -11.61 -13.84
N GLN A 57 8.63 -11.52 -15.13
CA GLN A 57 9.60 -10.55 -15.65
C GLN A 57 9.00 -9.15 -15.63
N ALA A 58 7.76 -8.99 -16.08
CA ALA A 58 7.04 -7.71 -16.02
C ALA A 58 6.90 -7.19 -14.57
N ALA A 59 6.69 -8.06 -13.58
CA ALA A 59 6.64 -7.68 -12.16
C ALA A 59 7.94 -7.02 -11.64
N VAL A 60 9.08 -7.26 -12.29
CA VAL A 60 10.37 -6.64 -11.91
C VAL A 60 10.36 -5.13 -12.16
N ILE A 61 9.60 -4.65 -13.15
CA ILE A 61 9.42 -3.21 -13.43
C ILE A 61 8.96 -2.48 -12.15
N CYS A 62 8.11 -3.12 -11.35
CA CYS A 62 7.57 -2.54 -10.14
C CYS A 62 8.52 -2.55 -8.93
N ARG A 63 9.66 -3.27 -8.96
CA ARG A 63 10.51 -3.58 -7.78
C ARG A 63 10.94 -2.35 -6.98
N HIS A 64 11.15 -1.21 -7.64
CA HIS A 64 11.53 0.05 -7.00
C HIS A 64 10.55 1.18 -7.34
N CYS A 65 9.30 0.85 -7.67
CA CYS A 65 8.27 1.84 -7.93
C CYS A 65 7.83 2.47 -6.60
N PRO A 66 7.88 3.81 -6.45
CA PRO A 66 7.55 4.47 -5.18
C PRO A 66 6.08 4.29 -4.77
N VAL A 67 5.21 3.94 -5.73
CA VAL A 67 3.77 3.77 -5.54
C VAL A 67 3.32 2.31 -5.66
N VAL A 68 4.25 1.36 -5.42
CA VAL A 68 3.98 -0.07 -5.54
C VAL A 68 2.84 -0.54 -4.63
N LEU A 69 2.75 0.01 -3.41
CA LEU A 69 1.70 -0.33 -2.46
C LEU A 69 0.34 0.26 -2.87
N GLN A 70 0.31 1.51 -3.32
CA GLN A 70 -0.90 2.17 -3.81
C GLN A 70 -1.47 1.43 -5.03
N CYS A 71 -0.62 1.13 -6.01
CA CYS A 71 -0.99 0.37 -7.20
C CYS A 71 -1.47 -1.06 -6.84
N ARG A 72 -0.84 -1.70 -5.85
CA ARG A 72 -1.24 -3.02 -5.36
C ARG A 72 -2.61 -2.97 -4.68
N ALA A 73 -2.83 -1.99 -3.81
CA ALA A 73 -4.09 -1.78 -3.11
C ALA A 73 -5.22 -1.57 -4.11
N ASP A 74 -5.05 -0.62 -5.03
CA ASP A 74 -6.04 -0.30 -6.07
C ASP A 74 -6.40 -1.54 -6.90
N ALA A 75 -5.41 -2.35 -7.32
CA ALA A 75 -5.68 -3.55 -8.08
C ALA A 75 -6.40 -4.66 -7.29
N LEU A 76 -6.15 -4.77 -5.98
CA LEU A 76 -6.81 -5.75 -5.11
C LEU A 76 -8.24 -5.31 -4.75
N ASP A 77 -8.43 -4.04 -4.39
CA ASP A 77 -9.73 -3.46 -4.05
C ASP A 77 -10.68 -3.50 -5.27
N ASN A 78 -10.18 -3.16 -6.46
CA ASN A 78 -10.96 -3.21 -7.69
C ASN A 78 -10.99 -4.60 -8.35
N ARG A 79 -10.39 -5.62 -7.72
CA ARG A 79 -10.31 -7.01 -8.23
C ARG A 79 -9.85 -7.09 -9.69
N VAL A 80 -8.83 -6.32 -10.05
CA VAL A 80 -8.34 -6.23 -11.43
C VAL A 80 -7.86 -7.59 -11.92
N GLU A 81 -8.46 -8.04 -13.03
CA GLU A 81 -8.33 -9.41 -13.52
C GLU A 81 -7.00 -9.68 -14.23
N PHE A 82 -6.54 -8.74 -15.06
CA PHE A 82 -5.44 -8.95 -15.99
C PHE A 82 -4.19 -8.13 -15.70
N GLY A 83 -3.06 -8.62 -16.19
CA GLY A 83 -1.78 -7.91 -16.19
C GLY A 83 -1.10 -7.86 -14.82
N VAL A 84 0.04 -7.17 -14.78
CA VAL A 84 0.88 -6.97 -13.60
C VAL A 84 0.56 -5.64 -12.94
N TRP A 85 0.26 -5.70 -11.64
CA TRP A 85 -0.09 -4.52 -10.84
C TRP A 85 0.62 -4.57 -9.51
N GLY A 86 1.24 -3.46 -9.09
CA GLY A 86 1.90 -3.37 -7.78
C GLY A 86 2.94 -4.47 -7.52
N GLY A 87 3.62 -4.93 -8.58
CA GLY A 87 4.60 -6.03 -8.55
C GLY A 87 4.00 -7.41 -8.36
N LEU A 88 2.69 -7.58 -8.55
CA LEU A 88 2.00 -8.86 -8.45
C LEU A 88 1.50 -9.33 -9.82
N THR A 89 1.76 -10.60 -10.10
CA THR A 89 1.09 -11.34 -11.19
C THR A 89 -0.38 -11.54 -10.87
N GLU A 90 -1.21 -11.83 -11.88
CA GLU A 90 -2.64 -12.09 -11.66
C GLU A 90 -2.86 -13.24 -10.68
N ARG A 91 -2.06 -14.32 -10.80
CA ARG A 91 -2.14 -15.48 -9.92
C ARG A 91 -1.84 -15.11 -8.47
N GLN A 92 -0.86 -14.22 -8.24
CA GLN A 92 -0.52 -13.74 -6.90
C GLN A 92 -1.64 -12.87 -6.33
N ARG A 93 -2.24 -11.97 -7.11
CA ARG A 93 -3.41 -11.19 -6.66
C ARG A 93 -4.58 -12.10 -6.28
N ARG A 94 -4.91 -13.08 -7.14
CA ARG A 94 -5.96 -14.08 -6.84
C ARG A 94 -5.65 -14.89 -5.58
N ALA A 95 -4.37 -15.21 -5.32
CA ALA A 95 -3.98 -15.91 -4.09
C ALA A 95 -4.18 -15.02 -2.86
N MET A 96 -3.70 -13.77 -2.89
CA MET A 96 -3.89 -12.81 -1.79
C MET A 96 -5.36 -12.60 -1.44
N LEU A 97 -6.23 -12.44 -2.44
CA LEU A 97 -7.68 -12.28 -2.21
C LEU A 97 -8.34 -13.52 -1.59
N ARG A 98 -7.79 -14.72 -1.81
CA ARG A 98 -8.28 -15.97 -1.18
C ARG A 98 -7.72 -16.18 0.22
N GLU A 99 -6.47 -15.78 0.44
CA GLU A 99 -5.77 -15.93 1.72
C GLU A 99 -6.24 -14.89 2.75
N HIS A 100 -6.72 -13.73 2.28
CA HIS A 100 -7.19 -12.62 3.10
C HIS A 100 -8.64 -12.22 2.80
N PRO A 101 -9.63 -13.12 2.96
CA PRO A 101 -11.03 -12.80 2.72
C PRO A 101 -11.59 -11.75 3.70
N GLU A 102 -10.93 -11.54 4.84
CA GLU A 102 -11.30 -10.57 5.86
C GLU A 102 -10.95 -9.12 5.49
N VAL A 103 -10.06 -8.90 4.53
CA VAL A 103 -9.62 -7.55 4.14
C VAL A 103 -10.62 -6.95 3.16
N THR A 104 -11.37 -5.95 3.65
CA THR A 104 -12.38 -5.22 2.87
C THR A 104 -11.84 -3.97 2.16
N SER A 105 -10.69 -3.46 2.60
CA SER A 105 -10.00 -2.30 2.03
C SER A 105 -8.49 -2.52 2.15
N TRP A 106 -7.85 -2.81 1.02
CA TRP A 106 -6.40 -2.96 0.93
C TRP A 106 -5.68 -1.62 1.07
N ALA A 107 -6.32 -0.52 0.65
CA ALA A 107 -5.85 0.82 0.94
C ALA A 107 -5.67 1.05 2.44
N ASP A 108 -6.70 0.76 3.25
CA ASP A 108 -6.62 0.94 4.71
C ASP A 108 -5.65 -0.05 5.37
N TYR A 109 -5.59 -1.28 4.85
CA TYR A 109 -4.65 -2.30 5.32
C TYR A 109 -3.19 -1.83 5.19
N TYR A 110 -2.79 -1.36 4.00
CA TYR A 110 -1.43 -0.87 3.79
C TYR A 110 -1.19 0.49 4.46
N ALA A 111 -2.20 1.37 4.53
CA ALA A 111 -2.10 2.63 5.26
C ALA A 111 -1.79 2.39 6.75
N ALA A 112 -2.46 1.42 7.38
CA ALA A 112 -2.19 1.04 8.77
C ALA A 112 -0.75 0.55 8.98
N GLN A 113 -0.22 -0.25 8.05
CA GLN A 113 1.17 -0.71 8.10
C GLN A 113 2.18 0.45 7.97
N ILE A 114 1.95 1.35 7.01
CA ILE A 114 2.81 2.53 6.78
C ILE A 114 2.80 3.44 8.01
N ALA A 115 1.62 3.73 8.56
CA ALA A 115 1.49 4.58 9.73
C ALA A 115 2.24 3.98 10.94
N ALA A 116 2.07 2.69 11.20
CA ALA A 116 2.78 2.00 12.26
C ALA A 116 4.30 2.07 12.07
N GLN A 117 4.79 1.91 10.84
CA GLN A 117 6.22 2.05 10.52
C GLN A 117 6.74 3.47 10.76
N ARG A 118 6.00 4.50 10.32
CA ARG A 118 6.38 5.91 10.49
C ARG A 118 6.42 6.32 11.96
N VAL A 119 5.41 5.94 12.74
CA VAL A 119 5.39 6.19 14.19
C VAL A 119 6.56 5.49 14.87
N ALA A 120 6.84 4.22 14.54
CA ALA A 120 7.98 3.50 15.08
C ALA A 120 9.32 4.16 14.70
N GLN A 121 9.44 4.69 13.49
CA GLN A 121 10.63 5.41 13.03
C GLN A 121 10.82 6.74 13.75
N LYS A 122 9.75 7.53 13.98
CA LYS A 122 9.80 8.76 14.77
C LYS A 122 10.26 8.48 16.20
N ALA A 123 9.69 7.46 16.85
CA ALA A 123 10.04 7.07 18.21
C ALA A 123 11.50 6.61 18.37
N ARG A 124 12.13 6.07 17.32
CA ARG A 124 13.55 5.69 17.32
C ARG A 124 14.50 6.88 17.15
N ARG A 125 14.00 7.99 16.60
CA ARG A 125 14.79 9.20 16.31
C ARG A 125 14.69 10.26 17.42
N ALA A 126 13.69 10.15 18.30
CA ALA A 126 13.49 10.98 19.48
C ALA A 126 14.27 10.39 20.67
#